data_AF-A0A951K4A6-F1
#
_entry.id   AF-A0A951K4A6-F1
#
_cell.length_a   1.000
_cell.length_b   1.000
_cell.length_c   1.000
_cell.angle_alpha   90.00
_cell.angle_beta   90.00
_cell.angle_gamma   90.00
#
_symmetry.space_group_name_H-M   'P 1'
#
loop_
_entity.id
_entity.type
_entity.pdbx_description
1 polymer ?
#
loop_
_entity_poly.entity_id
_entity_poly.type
_entity_poly.pdbx_seq_one_letter_code
_entity_poly.pdbx_strand_id
1 'polypeptide(L)'
;MNPRGTPERRPTTVVPMLAGAGLVAGAWALLPPYTGPALNTAARVEFADHVVPGIAVVGISLLSLALGRRGDAGQLLFAAGLGVALAGFWMVATHLPLVLQATRQQAPWGATVYHSAPGLAVLGLGVLWAASYGSGSKPRR
;
A
#
# COMPACT_ATOMS: atom_id res chain seq x y z
N MET A 1 -33.56 -31.57 3.09
CA MET A 1 -32.12 -31.32 2.82
C MET A 1 -32.01 -30.50 1.56
N ASN A 2 -31.48 -29.28 1.62
CA ASN A 2 -31.39 -28.38 0.47
C ASN A 2 -29.94 -28.37 -0.05
N PRO A 3 -29.61 -29.04 -1.18
CA PRO A 3 -28.23 -29.31 -1.59
C PRO A 3 -27.56 -28.17 -2.37
N ARG A 4 -28.02 -26.92 -2.24
CA ARG A 4 -27.46 -25.77 -2.95
C ARG A 4 -27.17 -24.63 -1.98
N GLY A 5 -26.07 -24.73 -1.25
CA GLY A 5 -25.48 -23.58 -0.60
C GLY A 5 -25.11 -22.56 -1.67
N THR A 6 -25.88 -21.49 -1.80
CA THR A 6 -25.51 -20.37 -2.67
C THR A 6 -24.16 -19.84 -2.22
N PRO A 7 -23.17 -19.67 -3.12
CA PRO A 7 -21.87 -19.14 -2.75
C PRO A 7 -22.08 -17.79 -2.09
N GLU A 8 -21.58 -17.66 -0.86
CA GLU A 8 -21.61 -16.44 -0.09
C GLU A 8 -20.91 -15.35 -0.90
N ARG A 9 -21.70 -14.42 -1.47
CA ARG A 9 -21.15 -13.26 -2.17
C ARG A 9 -20.38 -12.46 -1.13
N ARG A 10 -19.07 -12.31 -1.33
CA ARG A 10 -18.27 -11.40 -0.52
C ARG A 10 -18.91 -10.01 -0.50
N PRO A 11 -18.87 -9.30 0.64
CA PRO A 11 -19.46 -7.98 0.76
C PRO A 11 -18.95 -7.05 -0.34
N THR A 12 -19.87 -6.41 -1.07
CA THR A 12 -19.58 -5.50 -2.18
C THR A 12 -18.82 -4.22 -1.75
N THR A 13 -18.64 -4.01 -0.45
CA THR A 13 -18.03 -2.82 0.15
C THR A 13 -16.50 -2.90 0.32
N VAL A 14 -15.88 -4.07 0.16
CA VAL A 14 -14.44 -4.25 0.43
C VAL A 14 -13.55 -3.51 -0.57
N VAL A 15 -13.93 -3.50 -1.87
CA VAL A 15 -13.18 -2.81 -2.92
C VAL A 15 -13.07 -1.30 -2.67
N PRO A 16 -14.19 -0.54 -2.51
CA PRO A 16 -14.09 0.90 -2.33
C PRO A 16 -13.39 1.29 -1.03
N MET A 17 -13.48 0.47 0.02
CA MET A 17 -12.79 0.73 1.28
C MET A 17 -11.27 0.60 1.14
N LEU A 18 -10.77 -0.51 0.59
CA LEU A 18 -9.32 -0.74 0.44
C LEU A 18 -8.70 0.24 -0.55
N ALA A 19 -9.37 0.49 -1.67
CA ALA A 19 -8.88 1.46 -2.65
C ALA A 19 -8.96 2.90 -2.10
N GLY A 20 -10.00 3.24 -1.34
CA GLY A 20 -10.07 4.53 -0.64
C GLY A 20 -8.93 4.71 0.37
N ALA A 21 -8.66 3.68 1.18
CA ALA A 21 -7.51 3.67 2.08
C ALA A 21 -6.18 3.79 1.32
N GLY A 22 -6.08 3.18 0.14
CA GLY A 22 -4.93 3.30 -0.76
C GLY A 22 -4.71 4.72 -1.25
N LEU A 23 -5.77 5.47 -1.59
CA LEU A 23 -5.65 6.89 -1.94
C LEU A 23 -5.08 7.71 -0.78
N VAL A 24 -5.59 7.50 0.43
CA VAL A 24 -5.13 8.23 1.62
C VAL A 24 -3.67 7.88 1.95
N ALA A 25 -3.33 6.59 1.97
CA ALA A 25 -1.97 6.13 2.26
C ALA A 25 -0.98 6.56 1.17
N GLY A 26 -1.37 6.48 -0.10
CA GLY A 26 -0.57 6.95 -1.23
C GLY A 26 -0.31 8.44 -1.16
N ALA A 27 -1.35 9.26 -0.90
CA ALA A 27 -1.19 10.71 -0.73
C ALA A 27 -0.30 11.05 0.48
N TRP A 28 -0.45 10.34 1.59
CA TRP A 28 0.43 10.50 2.75
C TRP A 28 1.89 10.16 2.42
N ALA A 29 2.13 9.09 1.66
CA ALA A 29 3.47 8.70 1.22
C ALA A 29 4.15 9.75 0.32
N LEU A 30 3.40 10.66 -0.31
CA LEU A 30 3.97 11.77 -1.10
C LEU A 30 4.49 12.93 -0.24
N LEU A 31 4.09 13.03 1.01
CA LEU A 31 4.36 14.20 1.86
C LEU A 31 5.78 14.34 2.39
N PRO A 32 6.54 13.26 2.72
CA PRO A 32 7.80 13.42 3.44
C PRO A 32 8.86 14.30 2.76
N PRO A 33 9.02 14.30 1.42
CA PRO A 33 9.96 15.21 0.76
C PRO A 33 9.59 16.70 0.84
N TYR A 34 8.35 17.04 1.23
CA TYR A 34 7.82 18.41 1.18
C TYR A 34 7.45 18.97 2.55
N THR A 35 7.36 18.12 3.58
CA THR A 35 6.86 18.50 4.90
C THR A 35 7.59 17.76 6.01
N GLY A 36 7.48 18.24 7.24
CA GLY A 36 8.12 17.61 8.40
C GLY A 36 9.62 17.90 8.53
N PRO A 37 10.32 17.16 9.42
CA PRO A 37 11.75 17.34 9.65
C PRO A 37 12.58 16.91 8.43
N ALA A 38 13.49 17.78 7.99
CA ALA A 38 14.40 17.48 6.89
C ALA A 38 15.44 16.41 7.27
N LEU A 39 15.77 15.54 6.32
CA LEU A 39 16.90 14.62 6.42
C LEU A 39 18.09 15.19 5.64
N ASN A 40 19.31 14.80 6.03
CA ASN A 40 20.51 15.11 5.24
C ASN A 40 20.63 14.11 4.08
N THR A 41 19.68 14.16 3.15
CA THR A 41 19.58 13.25 2.00
C THR A 41 19.37 14.06 0.73
N ALA A 42 19.85 13.57 -0.41
CA ALA A 42 19.65 14.26 -1.68
C ALA A 42 18.15 14.21 -2.06
N ALA A 43 17.58 15.34 -2.50
CA ALA A 43 16.16 15.43 -2.86
C ALA A 43 15.71 14.38 -3.89
N ARG A 44 16.58 13.97 -4.82
CA ARG A 44 16.29 12.91 -5.80
C ARG A 44 16.05 11.53 -5.15
N VAL A 45 16.70 11.27 -4.02
CA VAL A 45 16.56 10.02 -3.27
C VAL A 45 15.22 10.04 -2.54
N GLU A 46 14.91 11.12 -1.83
CA GLU A 46 13.59 11.29 -1.19
C GLU A 46 12.44 11.21 -2.21
N PHE A 47 12.62 11.79 -3.40
CA PHE A 47 11.65 11.66 -4.49
C PHE A 47 11.45 10.20 -4.93
N ALA A 48 12.53 9.44 -5.09
CA ALA A 48 12.45 8.03 -5.48
C ALA A 48 11.85 7.14 -4.37
N ASP A 49 12.12 7.48 -3.10
CA ASP A 49 11.67 6.72 -1.93
C ASP A 49 10.21 6.99 -1.57
N HIS A 50 9.67 8.16 -1.92
CA HIS A 50 8.33 8.57 -1.52
C HIS A 50 7.41 8.83 -2.72
N VAL A 51 7.83 9.68 -3.65
CA VAL A 51 6.96 10.21 -4.69
C VAL A 51 6.61 9.14 -5.72
N VAL A 52 7.61 8.43 -6.22
CA VAL A 52 7.40 7.35 -7.21
C VAL A 52 6.47 6.25 -6.67
N PRO A 53 6.73 5.64 -5.50
CA PRO A 53 5.84 4.60 -4.99
C PRO A 53 4.48 5.18 -4.51
N GLY A 54 4.42 6.41 -4.01
CA GLY A 54 3.16 7.07 -3.66
C GLY A 54 2.25 7.29 -4.88
N ILE A 55 2.79 7.77 -6.01
CA ILE A 55 2.05 7.90 -7.27
C ILE A 55 1.55 6.53 -7.75
N ALA A 56 2.38 5.49 -7.65
CA ALA A 56 1.98 4.14 -8.03
C ALA A 56 0.78 3.65 -7.19
N VAL A 57 0.81 3.85 -5.87
CA VAL A 57 -0.29 3.48 -4.95
C VAL A 57 -1.57 4.24 -5.29
N VAL A 58 -1.48 5.56 -5.53
CA VAL A 58 -2.64 6.38 -5.94
C VAL A 58 -3.21 5.88 -7.28
N GLY A 59 -2.35 5.64 -8.27
CA GLY A 59 -2.76 5.15 -9.58
C GLY A 59 -3.47 3.79 -9.52
N ILE A 60 -2.90 2.84 -8.79
CA ILE A 60 -3.49 1.51 -8.55
C ILE A 60 -4.85 1.64 -7.87
N SER A 61 -4.96 2.54 -6.89
CA SER A 61 -6.19 2.77 -6.13
C SER A 61 -7.30 3.37 -6.99
N LEU A 62 -6.99 4.41 -7.79
CA LEU A 62 -7.93 4.99 -8.74
C LEU A 62 -8.39 3.97 -9.79
N LEU A 63 -7.45 3.19 -10.33
CA LEU A 63 -7.78 2.15 -11.30
C LEU A 63 -8.69 1.08 -10.68
N SER A 64 -8.42 0.67 -9.44
CA SER A 64 -9.23 -0.30 -8.72
C SER A 64 -10.65 0.20 -8.46
N LEU A 65 -10.82 1.49 -8.13
CA LEU A 65 -12.14 2.12 -8.00
C LEU A 65 -12.89 2.15 -9.33
N ALA A 66 -12.19 2.45 -10.44
CA ALA A 66 -12.79 2.47 -11.77
C ALA A 66 -13.22 1.07 -12.24
N LEU A 67 -12.38 0.06 -12.01
CA LEU A 67 -12.61 -1.32 -12.44
C LEU A 67 -13.56 -2.10 -11.52
N GLY A 68 -13.57 -1.81 -10.22
CA GLY A 68 -14.42 -2.47 -9.23
C GLY A 68 -15.92 -2.37 -9.52
N ARG A 69 -16.33 -1.43 -10.39
CA ARG A 69 -17.71 -1.24 -10.83
C ARG A 69 -18.16 -2.24 -11.91
N ARG A 70 -17.25 -3.00 -12.52
CA ARG A 70 -17.52 -3.81 -13.74
C ARG A 70 -17.76 -5.32 -13.48
N GLY A 71 -17.73 -5.78 -12.24
CA GLY A 71 -17.93 -7.20 -11.90
C GLY A 71 -16.67 -8.06 -12.07
N ASP A 72 -16.63 -9.19 -11.36
CA ASP A 72 -15.57 -10.23 -11.24
C ASP A 72 -14.11 -9.81 -11.52
N ALA A 73 -13.60 -8.85 -10.73
CA ALA A 73 -12.25 -8.34 -10.84
C ALA A 73 -11.26 -8.98 -9.83
N GLY A 74 -11.55 -10.17 -9.29
CA GLY A 74 -10.82 -10.74 -8.15
C GLY A 74 -9.31 -10.85 -8.36
N GLN A 75 -8.86 -11.38 -9.51
CA GLN A 75 -7.43 -11.50 -9.83
C GLN A 75 -6.76 -10.14 -10.04
N LEU A 76 -7.45 -9.18 -10.66
CA LEU A 76 -6.95 -7.82 -10.85
C LEU A 76 -6.80 -7.10 -9.51
N LEU A 77 -7.75 -7.27 -8.60
CA LEU A 77 -7.71 -6.67 -7.26
C LEU A 77 -6.65 -7.34 -6.37
N PHE A 78 -6.39 -8.64 -6.56
CA PHE A 78 -5.24 -9.30 -5.95
C PHE A 78 -3.92 -8.69 -6.46
N ALA A 79 -3.76 -8.54 -7.78
CA ALA A 79 -2.58 -7.92 -8.37
C ALA A 79 -2.41 -6.46 -7.94
N ALA A 80 -3.51 -5.71 -7.80
CA ALA A 80 -3.51 -4.36 -7.24
C ALA A 80 -2.95 -4.35 -5.80
N GLY A 81 -3.44 -5.24 -4.94
CA GLY A 81 -2.93 -5.39 -3.58
C GLY A 81 -1.42 -5.73 -3.54
N LEU A 82 -0.97 -6.63 -4.41
CA LEU A 82 0.47 -6.94 -4.55
C LEU A 82 1.28 -5.73 -5.02
N GLY A 83 0.77 -4.94 -5.97
CA GLY A 83 1.42 -3.72 -6.42
C GLY A 83 1.59 -2.70 -5.29
N VAL A 84 0.54 -2.51 -4.47
CA VAL A 84 0.60 -1.66 -3.28
C VAL A 84 1.59 -2.22 -2.25
N ALA A 85 1.62 -3.54 -2.05
CA ALA A 85 2.56 -4.18 -1.12
C ALA A 85 4.02 -4.00 -1.57
N LEU A 86 4.30 -4.13 -2.88
CA LEU A 86 5.64 -3.91 -3.44
C LEU A 86 6.08 -2.45 -3.29
N ALA A 87 5.18 -1.49 -3.51
CA ALA A 87 5.45 -0.09 -3.28
C ALA A 87 5.79 0.19 -1.80
N GLY A 88 5.01 -0.35 -0.86
CA GLY A 88 5.31 -0.23 0.57
C GLY A 88 6.60 -0.92 0.97
N PHE A 89 6.88 -2.11 0.42
CA PHE A 89 8.12 -2.84 0.65
C PHE A 89 9.33 -2.03 0.19
N TRP A 90 9.25 -1.41 -1.00
CA TRP A 90 10.29 -0.50 -1.50
C TRP A 90 10.58 0.61 -0.50
N MET A 91 9.55 1.35 -0.07
CA MET A 91 9.70 2.43 0.91
C MET A 91 10.36 1.94 2.21
N VAL A 92 9.90 0.82 2.77
CA VAL A 92 10.46 0.27 4.02
C VAL A 92 11.92 -0.15 3.83
N ALA A 93 12.24 -0.80 2.71
CA ALA A 93 13.59 -1.26 2.43
C ALA A 93 14.58 -0.10 2.32
N THR A 94 14.19 0.99 1.64
CA THR A 94 15.06 2.17 1.48
C THR A 94 15.19 2.99 2.76
N HIS A 95 14.28 2.83 3.73
CA HIS A 95 14.35 3.46 5.05
C HIS A 95 15.13 2.67 6.10
N LEU A 96 15.51 1.40 5.83
CA LEU A 96 16.26 0.59 6.79
C LEU A 96 17.60 1.26 7.21
N PRO A 97 18.40 1.86 6.30
CA PRO A 97 19.58 2.61 6.70
C PRO A 97 19.28 3.78 7.64
N LEU A 98 18.17 4.49 7.45
CA LEU A 98 17.77 5.61 8.31
C LEU A 98 17.41 5.14 9.72
N VAL A 99 16.72 4.00 9.84
CA VAL A 99 16.45 3.36 11.14
C VAL A 99 17.76 2.97 11.83
N LEU A 100 18.72 2.40 11.10
CA LEU A 100 20.04 2.06 11.63
C LEU A 100 20.87 3.29 12.05
N GLN A 101 20.72 4.42 11.36
CA GLN A 101 21.33 5.68 11.79
C GLN A 101 20.71 6.20 13.08
N ALA A 102 19.38 6.11 13.22
CA ALA A 102 18.68 6.53 14.43
C ALA A 102 19.08 5.70 15.67
N THR A 103 19.26 4.39 15.53
CA THR A 103 19.76 3.53 16.62
C THR A 103 21.18 3.87 17.06
N ARG A 104 21.97 4.49 16.17
CA ARG A 104 23.32 4.99 16.45
C ARG A 104 23.35 6.47 16.84
N GLN A 105 22.19 7.10 17.05
CA GLN A 105 22.04 8.53 17.35
C GLN A 105 22.60 9.46 16.25
N GLN A 106 22.68 8.97 15.01
CA GLN A 106 23.15 9.72 13.83
C GLN A 106 22.00 10.41 13.07
N ALA A 107 20.76 10.04 13.37
CA ALA A 107 19.55 10.67 12.85
C ALA A 107 18.52 10.85 13.98
N PRO A 108 17.73 11.95 14.00
CA PRO A 108 16.68 12.13 14.98
C PRO A 108 15.55 11.10 14.79
N TRP A 109 15.15 10.39 15.84
CA TRP A 109 14.04 9.43 15.80
C TRP A 109 12.73 10.02 15.28
N GLY A 110 12.44 11.29 15.61
CA GLY A 110 11.25 11.97 15.10
C GLY A 110 11.23 12.05 13.57
N ALA A 111 12.36 12.37 12.95
CA ALA A 111 12.49 12.39 11.49
C ALA A 111 12.39 10.95 10.94
N THR A 112 13.11 10.00 11.53
CA THR A 112 13.08 8.59 11.12
C THR A 112 11.67 8.00 11.12
N VAL A 113 10.89 8.23 12.19
CA VAL A 113 9.50 7.76 12.29
C VAL A 113 8.62 8.45 11.26
N TYR A 114 8.73 9.77 11.14
CA TYR A 114 7.94 10.56 10.21
C TYR A 114 8.11 10.08 8.75
N HIS A 115 9.35 9.84 8.34
CA HIS A 115 9.68 9.37 6.99
C HIS A 115 9.34 7.88 6.79
N SER A 116 9.50 7.03 7.81
CA SER A 116 9.27 5.57 7.65
C SER A 116 7.80 5.14 7.76
N ALA A 117 6.98 5.88 8.52
CA ALA A 117 5.60 5.49 8.84
C ALA A 117 4.69 5.30 7.61
N PRO A 118 4.73 6.17 6.57
CA PRO A 118 3.93 5.95 5.36
C PRO A 118 4.26 4.63 4.66
N GLY A 119 5.53 4.25 4.60
CA GLY A 119 5.96 2.99 3.99
C GLY A 119 5.38 1.76 4.68
N LEU A 120 5.38 1.75 6.02
CA LEU A 120 4.77 0.69 6.82
C LEU A 120 3.26 0.61 6.61
N ALA A 121 2.57 1.77 6.56
CA ALA A 121 1.13 1.83 6.32
C ALA A 121 0.77 1.29 4.93
N VAL A 122 1.52 1.69 3.90
CA VAL A 122 1.33 1.21 2.52
C VAL A 122 1.60 -0.28 2.41
N LEU A 123 2.68 -0.79 3.02
CA LEU A 123 3.00 -2.21 3.01
C LEU A 123 1.90 -3.03 3.69
N GLY A 124 1.49 -2.63 4.89
CA GLY A 124 0.42 -3.31 5.63
C GLY A 124 -0.90 -3.32 4.87
N LEU A 125 -1.27 -2.19 4.26
CA LEU A 125 -2.45 -2.09 3.41
C LEU A 125 -2.36 -3.01 2.19
N GLY A 126 -1.22 -3.03 1.49
CA GLY A 126 -1.04 -3.87 0.30
C GLY A 126 -1.14 -5.36 0.63
N VAL A 127 -0.53 -5.80 1.73
CA VAL A 127 -0.63 -7.19 2.21
C VAL A 127 -2.07 -7.55 2.57
N LEU A 128 -2.76 -6.68 3.33
CA LEU A 128 -4.16 -6.88 3.69
C LEU A 128 -5.06 -6.95 2.44
N TRP A 129 -4.82 -6.05 1.49
CA TRP A 129 -5.54 -6.02 0.22
C TRP A 129 -5.32 -7.30 -0.56
N ALA A 130 -4.08 -7.70 -0.81
CA ALA A 130 -3.76 -8.94 -1.52
C ALA A 130 -4.38 -10.17 -0.83
N ALA A 131 -4.24 -10.29 0.49
CA ALA A 131 -4.82 -11.39 1.26
C ALA A 131 -6.35 -11.45 1.14
N SER A 132 -7.00 -10.29 1.06
CA SER A 132 -8.46 -10.18 0.89
C SER A 132 -8.93 -10.76 -0.44
N TYR A 133 -8.10 -10.83 -1.49
CA TYR A 133 -8.48 -11.38 -2.80
C TYR A 133 -7.76 -12.68 -3.17
N GLY A 134 -6.65 -13.04 -2.52
CA GLY A 134 -5.89 -14.27 -2.78
C GLY A 134 -6.54 -15.54 -2.23
N SER A 135 -7.37 -15.42 -1.20
CA SER A 135 -7.99 -16.56 -0.50
C SER A 135 -9.22 -17.17 -1.22
N GLY A 136 -9.64 -16.60 -2.35
CA GLY A 136 -10.84 -17.03 -3.11
C GLY A 136 -10.58 -17.97 -4.29
N SER A 137 -9.33 -18.30 -4.62
CA SER A 137 -8.94 -18.96 -5.87
C SER A 137 -8.89 -20.49 -5.82
N LYS A 138 -9.55 -21.15 -4.86
CA LYS A 138 -9.67 -22.62 -4.92
C LYS A 138 -10.40 -23.00 -6.22
N PRO A 139 -9.77 -23.77 -7.12
CA PRO A 139 -10.42 -24.24 -8.33
C PRO A 139 -11.66 -25.04 -7.91
N ARG A 140 -12.83 -24.68 -8.42
CA ARG A 140 -13.99 -25.58 -8.35
C ARG A 140 -13.65 -26.77 -9.25
N ARG A 141 -13.33 -27.90 -8.63
CA ARG A 141 -13.27 -29.20 -9.31
C ARG A 141 -14.67 -29.70 -9.57
#